data_AF-A0A1U6GK62-F1
#
_entry.id   AF-A0A1U6GK62-F1
#
_cell.length_a   1.000
_cell.length_b   1.000
_cell.length_c   1.000
_cell.angle_alpha   90.00
_cell.angle_beta   90.00
_cell.angle_gamma   90.00
#
_symmetry.space_group_name_H-M   'P 1'
#
loop_
_entity.id
_entity.type
_entity.pdbx_description
1 polymer ?
#
loop_
_entity_poly.entity_id
_entity_poly.type
_entity_poly.pdbx_seq_one_letter_code
_entity_poly.pdbx_strand_id
1 'polypeptide(L)' 'MMIQYPPTVQLSKLVNNLKSVTSRRMRGDFIDLRAAYSKPVLWSRSYFAESCGGAPLDIIKQYIQNQQG' A
#
# COMPACT_ATOMS: atom_id res chain seq x y z
N MET A 1 -2.90 -6.57 -4.51
CA MET A 1 -3.55 -6.11 -3.26
C MET A 1 -4.28 -4.83 -3.59
N MET A 2 -5.59 -4.75 -3.31
CA MET A 2 -6.36 -3.52 -3.45
C MET A 2 -6.41 -2.84 -2.08
N ILE A 3 -6.12 -1.54 -2.01
CA ILE A 3 -6.05 -0.79 -0.75
C ILE A 3 -6.77 0.53 -0.93
N GLN A 4 -7.67 0.85 -0.01
CA GLN A 4 -8.23 2.19 0.11
C GLN A 4 -7.52 2.91 1.25
N TYR A 5 -6.98 4.09 0.97
CA TYR A 5 -6.23 4.88 1.93
C TYR A 5 -6.51 6.38 1.74
N PRO A 6 -6.39 7.22 2.79
CA PRO A 6 -6.59 8.65 2.67
C PRO A 6 -5.54 9.29 1.73
N PRO A 7 -5.91 10.31 0.94
CA PRO A 7 -4.99 10.94 -0.02
C PRO A 7 -3.79 11.64 0.64
N THR A 8 -3.88 11.94 1.94
CA THR A 8 -2.79 12.53 2.73
C THR A 8 -1.65 11.55 3.02
N VAL A 9 -1.87 10.25 2.83
CA VAL A 9 -0.87 9.22 3.07
C VAL A 9 0.03 9.05 1.85
N GLN A 10 1.33 9.15 2.05
CA GLN A 10 2.31 8.89 0.99
C GLN A 10 2.36 7.39 0.68
N LEU A 11 2.09 7.05 -0.59
CA LEU A 11 2.05 5.67 -1.05
C LEU A 11 3.37 4.91 -0.82
N SER A 12 4.51 5.57 -1.03
CA SER A 12 5.85 5.00 -0.77
C SER A 12 6.02 4.58 0.69
N LYS A 13 5.59 5.44 1.63
CA LYS A 13 5.62 5.12 3.07
C LYS A 13 4.72 3.95 3.40
N LEU A 14 3.50 3.93 2.86
CA LEU A 14 2.54 2.83 3.08
C LEU A 14 3.13 1.49 2.61
N VAL A 15 3.61 1.43 1.38
CA VAL A 15 4.15 0.18 0.80
C VAL A 15 5.41 -0.27 1.53
N ASN A 16 6.31 0.66 1.89
CA ASN A 16 7.52 0.34 2.64
C ASN A 16 7.19 -0.22 4.02
N ASN A 17 6.19 0.34 4.71
CA ASN A 17 5.74 -0.17 6.01
C ASN A 17 5.13 -1.56 5.88
N LEU A 18 4.27 -1.78 4.88
CA LEU A 18 3.68 -3.09 4.64
C LEU A 18 4.76 -4.14 4.37
N LYS A 19 5.73 -3.85 3.50
CA LYS A 19 6.84 -4.76 3.22
C LYS A 19 7.70 -5.03 4.46
N SER A 20 8.04 -4.00 5.25
CA SER A 20 8.91 -4.17 6.42
C SER A 20 8.21 -4.97 7.54
N VAL A 21 6.97 -4.62 7.86
CA VAL A 21 6.18 -5.28 8.91
C VAL A 21 5.89 -6.72 8.55
N THR A 22 5.46 -7.00 7.32
CA THR A 22 5.21 -8.37 6.85
C THR A 22 6.49 -9.19 6.83
N SER A 23 7.61 -8.62 6.36
CA SER A 23 8.91 -9.29 6.39
C SER A 23 9.35 -9.66 7.80
N ARG A 24 9.12 -8.79 8.78
CA ARG A 24 9.44 -9.06 10.18
C ARG A 24 8.54 -10.14 10.77
N ARG A 25 7.23 -10.04 10.58
CA ARG A 25 6.25 -11.03 11.09
C ARG A 25 6.47 -12.41 10.49
N MET A 26 6.56 -12.51 9.17
CA MET A 26 6.77 -13.79 8.48
C MET A 26 8.04 -14.52 8.95
N ARG A 27 9.12 -13.79 9.24
CA ARG A 27 10.35 -14.39 9.78
C ARG A 27 10.26 -14.81 11.25
N GLY A 28 9.34 -14.21 12.01
CA GLY A 28 9.06 -14.60 13.40
C GLY A 28 8.12 -15.79 13.49
N ASP A 29 7.08 -15.80 12.66
CA ASP A 29 6.00 -16.79 12.72
C ASP A 29 6.40 -18.11 12.03
N PHE A 30 7.33 -18.08 11.07
CA PHE A 30 7.75 -19.24 10.30
C PHE A 30 9.27 -19.45 10.38
N ILE A 31 9.70 -20.39 11.23
CA ILE A 31 11.13 -20.71 11.41
C ILE A 31 11.75 -21.33 10.15
N ASP A 32 10.96 -22.08 9.37
CA ASP A 32 11.39 -22.73 8.13
C ASP A 32 11.73 -21.73 7.04
N LEU A 33 10.97 -20.64 6.96
CA LEU A 33 11.24 -19.51 6.06
C LEU A 33 12.59 -18.87 6.36
N ARG A 34 13.00 -18.84 7.63
CA ARG A 34 14.31 -18.34 8.05
C ARG A 34 15.44 -19.28 7.62
N ALA A 35 15.20 -20.59 7.61
CA ALA A 35 16.18 -21.58 7.15
C ALA A 35 16.29 -21.62 5.61
N ALA A 36 15.18 -21.46 4.90
CA ALA A 36 15.12 -21.51 3.44
C ALA A 36 15.64 -20.23 2.76
N TYR A 37 15.53 -19.06 3.40
CA TYR A 37 16.02 -17.79 2.85
C TYR A 37 17.40 -17.43 3.37
N SER A 38 18.42 -17.56 2.51
CA SER A 38 19.79 -17.13 2.80
C SER A 38 20.00 -15.61 2.74
N LYS A 39 19.09 -14.87 2.09
CA LYS A 39 19.17 -13.41 1.95
C LYS A 39 18.46 -12.69 3.10
N PRO A 40 19.00 -11.57 3.61
CA PRO A 40 18.39 -10.83 4.72
C PRO A 40 17.11 -10.06 4.35
N VAL A 41 16.63 -10.18 3.10
CA VAL A 41 15.47 -9.47 2.56
C VAL A 41 14.44 -10.46 2.02
N LEU A 42 13.20 -10.33 2.48
CA LEU A 42 12.08 -11.15 2.00
C LEU A 42 11.46 -10.58 0.72
N TRP A 43 11.37 -9.25 0.63
CA TRP A 43 10.74 -8.56 -0.50
C TRP A 43 11.76 -7.82 -1.34
N SER A 44 11.49 -7.71 -2.65
CA SER A 44 12.23 -6.80 -3.54
C SER A 44 12.03 -5.34 -3.11
N ARG A 45 13.05 -4.51 -3.35
CA ARG A 45 12.98 -3.06 -3.10
C ARG A 45 11.90 -2.39 -3.96
N SER A 46 11.71 -2.87 -5.19
CA SER A 46 10.74 -2.32 -6.15
C SER A 46 9.29 -2.66 -5.80
N TYR A 47 8.36 -1.76 -6.09
CA TYR A 47 6.92 -2.00 -6.01
C TYR A 47 6.22 -1.39 -7.23
N PHE A 48 5.07 -1.95 -7.57
CA PHE A 48 4.17 -1.42 -8.59
C PHE A 48 2.83 -1.08 -7.93
N ALA A 49 2.23 0.04 -8.34
CA ALA A 49 0.94 0.49 -7.85
C ALA A 49 0.20 1.24 -8.96
N GLU A 50 -1.10 0.99 -9.05
CA GLU A 50 -2.00 1.55 -10.04
C GLU A 50 -3.30 1.94 -9.34
N SER A 51 -3.92 3.05 -9.78
CA SER A 51 -5.21 3.49 -9.26
C SER A 51 -6.33 2.63 -9.86
N CYS A 52 -7.12 1.98 -9.01
CA CYS A 52 -8.32 1.27 -9.43
C CYS A 52 -9.55 2.15 -9.17
N GLY A 53 -10.17 2.66 -10.24
CA GLY A 53 -11.42 3.44 -10.18
C GLY A 53 -11.21 4.96 -10.09
N GLY A 54 -11.84 5.69 -11.01
CA GLY A 54 -11.93 7.16 -10.97
C GLY A 54 -13.18 7.63 -10.25
N ALA A 55 -13.14 8.84 -9.68
CA ALA A 55 -14.35 9.49 -9.18
C ALA A 55 -15.32 9.73 -10.37
N PRO A 56 -16.59 9.29 -10.28
CA PRO A 56 -17.59 9.64 -11.29
C PRO A 56 -17.67 11.16 -11.45
N LEU A 57 -17.78 11.63 -12.69
CA LEU A 57 -17.86 13.08 -12.99
C LEU A 57 -18.98 13.78 -12.22
N ASP A 58 -20.07 13.05 -11.93
CA ASP A 58 -21.19 13.54 -11.14
C ASP A 58 -20.81 13.89 -9.70
N ILE A 59 -19.90 13.12 -9.07
CA ILE A 59 -19.41 13.40 -7.72
C ILE A 59 -18.52 14.65 -7.71
N ILE A 60 -17.69 14.83 -8.74
CA ILE A 60 -16.86 16.03 -8.90
C ILE A 60 -17.74 17.27 -9.09
N LYS A 61 -18.79 17.16 -9.91
CA LYS A 61 -19.75 18.24 -10.15
C LYS A 61 -20.50 18.64 -8.88
N GLN A 62 -20.99 17.67 -8.10
CA GLN A 62 -21.62 17.93 -6.80
C GLN A 62 -20.66 18.57 -5.80
N TYR A 63 -19.40 18.11 -5.76
CA TYR A 63 -18.39 18.69 -4.88
C TYR A 63 -18.13 20.17 -5.20
N ILE A 64 -17.99 20.54 -6.48
CA ILE A 64 -17.77 21.93 -6.91
C ILE A 64 -18.99 22.81 -6.58
N GLN A 65 -20.20 22.32 -6.81
CA GLN A 65 -21.43 23.06 -6.49
C GLN A 65 -21.57 23.32 -4.99
N ASN A 66 -21.20 22.36 -4.15
CA ASN A 66 -21.25 22.50 -2.69
C ASN A 66 -20.12 23.36 -2.10
N GLN A 67 -19.09 23.70 -2.88
CA GLN A 67 -17.99 24.57 -2.45
C GLN A 67 -18.22 26.07 -2.73
N GLN A 68 -19.25 26.44 -3.50
CA GLN A 68 -19.56 27.84 -3.81
C GLN A 68 -20.41 28.54 -2.72
N GLY A 69 -20.08 28.30 -1.45
CA GLY A 69 -20.63 29.02 -0.29
C GLY A 69 -19.67 30.09 0.21
#